data_AF-A0A7V9LBB6-F1
#
_entry.id   AF-A0A7V9LBB6-F1
#
_cell.length_a   1.000
_cell.length_b   1.000
_cell.length_c   1.000
_cell.angle_alpha   90.00
_cell.angle_beta   90.00
_cell.angle_gamma   90.00
#
_symmetry.space_group_name_H-M   'P 1'
#
loop_
_entity.id
_entity.type
_entity.pdbx_description
1 polymer ?
#
loop_
_entity_poly.entity_id
_entity_poly.type
_entity_poly.pdbx_seq_one_letter_code
_entity_poly.pdbx_strand_id
1 'polypeptide(L)' 'EFTEAAHRDRALAGTNGQEAKALSEAMQAAGFVGIPTEWWHFDASDAASYAISDEPL' A
#
# COMPACT_ATOMS: atom_id res chain seq x y z
N GLU A 1 3.61 -1.45 -12.83
CA GLU A 1 3.93 -0.21 -13.57
C GLU A 1 3.27 0.97 -12.86
N PHE A 2 3.91 2.14 -12.83
CA PHE A 2 3.37 3.34 -12.18
C PHE A 2 2.37 4.05 -13.12
N THR A 3 1.21 3.45 -13.31
CA THR A 3 0.14 3.97 -14.19
C THR A 3 -1.14 4.21 -13.37
N GLU A 4 -2.13 4.90 -13.95
CA GLU A 4 -3.45 5.11 -13.30
C GLU A 4 -4.16 3.80 -12.92
N ALA A 5 -3.81 2.67 -13.58
CA ALA A 5 -4.34 1.36 -13.20
C ALA A 5 -3.80 0.87 -11.86
N ALA A 6 -2.67 1.41 -11.39
CA ALA A 6 -2.10 1.13 -10.08
C ALA A 6 -2.85 1.83 -8.95
N HIS A 7 -3.60 2.89 -9.24
CA HIS A 7 -4.34 3.62 -8.22
C HIS A 7 -5.33 2.68 -7.53
N ARG A 8 -5.36 2.77 -6.20
CA ARG A 8 -6.09 1.85 -5.34
C ARG A 8 -7.59 1.85 -5.64
N ASP A 9 -8.17 3.02 -5.87
CA ASP A 9 -9.59 3.14 -6.24
C ASP A 9 -9.94 2.38 -7.53
N ARG A 10 -8.99 2.33 -8.48
CA ARG A 10 -9.14 1.61 -9.75
C ARG A 10 -8.84 0.12 -9.64
N ALA A 11 -7.80 -0.24 -8.88
CA ALA A 11 -7.42 -1.64 -8.67
C ALA A 11 -8.46 -2.42 -7.84
N LEU A 12 -9.15 -1.72 -6.91
CA LEU A 12 -10.22 -2.31 -6.11
C LEU A 12 -11.58 -2.31 -6.85
N ALA A 13 -11.70 -1.64 -7.99
CA ALA A 13 -12.92 -1.62 -8.78
C ALA A 13 -13.01 -2.84 -9.72
N GLY A 14 -14.18 -3.49 -9.77
CA GLY A 14 -14.47 -4.59 -10.69
C GLY A 14 -14.28 -6.01 -10.12
N THR A 15 -14.54 -7.02 -10.96
CA THR A 15 -14.54 -8.45 -10.58
C THR A 15 -13.14 -9.01 -10.33
N ASN A 16 -12.12 -8.37 -10.91
CA ASN A 16 -10.72 -8.80 -10.82
C ASN A 16 -9.98 -8.17 -9.62
N GLY A 17 -10.60 -7.23 -8.91
CA GLY A 17 -10.02 -6.53 -7.76
C GLY A 17 -10.15 -7.27 -6.42
N GLN A 18 -10.59 -8.53 -6.42
CA GLN A 18 -10.80 -9.31 -5.20
C GLN A 18 -9.50 -9.52 -4.42
N GLU A 19 -8.41 -9.87 -5.11
CA GLU A 19 -7.10 -10.04 -4.49
C GLU A 19 -6.55 -8.72 -3.91
N ALA A 20 -6.74 -7.61 -4.63
CA ALA A 20 -6.34 -6.29 -4.14
C ALA A 20 -7.14 -5.88 -2.89
N LYS A 21 -8.43 -6.24 -2.81
CA LYS A 21 -9.26 -6.04 -1.62
C LYS A 21 -8.78 -6.89 -0.44
N ALA A 22 -8.59 -8.18 -0.66
CA ALA A 22 -8.09 -9.10 0.36
C ALA A 22 -6.74 -8.63 0.92
N LEU A 23 -5.82 -8.20 0.06
CA LEU A 23 -4.57 -7.59 0.47
C LEU A 23 -4.80 -6.33 1.30
N SER A 24 -5.64 -5.41 0.84
CA SER A 24 -5.91 -4.15 1.54
C SER A 24 -6.51 -4.39 2.93
N GLU A 25 -7.45 -5.32 3.07
CA GLU A 25 -8.06 -5.69 4.35
C GLU A 25 -7.03 -6.31 5.31
N ALA A 26 -6.21 -7.25 4.82
CA ALA A 26 -5.17 -7.90 5.62
C ALA A 26 -4.12 -6.91 6.13
N MET A 27 -3.66 -6.01 5.27
CA MET A 27 -2.64 -5.01 5.63
C MET A 27 -3.19 -3.97 6.62
N GLN A 28 -4.43 -3.51 6.42
CA GLN A 28 -5.08 -2.60 7.36
C GLN A 28 -5.31 -3.25 8.74
N ALA A 29 -5.74 -4.52 8.76
CA ALA A 29 -5.89 -5.27 10.01
C ALA A 29 -4.56 -5.46 10.75
N ALA A 30 -3.44 -5.52 10.02
CA ALA A 30 -2.09 -5.58 10.57
C ALA A 30 -1.50 -4.20 10.96
N GLY A 31 -2.23 -3.11 10.77
CA GLY A 31 -1.81 -1.76 11.19
C GLY A 31 -0.97 -0.99 10.15
N PHE A 32 -0.94 -1.47 8.90
CA PHE A 32 -0.31 -0.77 7.80
C PHE A 32 -1.26 0.22 7.12
N VAL A 33 -0.68 1.26 6.51
CA VAL A 33 -1.40 2.32 5.81
C VAL A 33 -1.08 2.22 4.31
N GLY A 34 -2.10 1.99 3.50
CA GLY A 34 -1.95 1.94 2.05
C GLY A 34 -1.82 3.33 1.43
N ILE A 35 -1.02 3.44 0.37
CA ILE A 35 -0.96 4.70 -0.40
C ILE A 35 -2.02 4.73 -1.52
N PRO A 36 -2.48 5.92 -1.95
CA PRO A 36 -3.56 6.04 -2.94
C PRO A 36 -3.17 5.61 -4.36
N THR A 37 -1.93 5.89 -4.77
CA THR A 37 -1.47 5.73 -6.16
C THR A 37 -0.99 4.32 -6.51
N GLU A 38 -0.77 3.47 -5.50
CA GLU A 38 -0.24 2.12 -5.68
C GLU A 38 -0.97 1.15 -4.75
N TRP A 39 -1.81 0.28 -5.33
CA TRP A 39 -2.65 -0.64 -4.56
C TRP A 39 -1.86 -1.68 -3.76
N TRP A 40 -0.62 -1.97 -4.17
CA TRP A 40 0.28 -2.93 -3.53
C TRP A 40 1.16 -2.32 -2.42
N HIS A 41 1.30 -0.99 -2.37
CA HIS A 41 2.22 -0.34 -1.44
C HIS A 41 1.51 0.02 -0.13
N PHE A 42 2.18 -0.32 0.98
CA PHE A 42 1.73 -0.02 2.33
C PHE A 42 2.92 0.36 3.22
N ASP A 43 2.76 1.40 4.01
CA ASP A 43 3.74 1.83 5.00
C ASP A 43 3.30 1.39 6.40
N ALA A 44 4.27 1.17 7.30
CA ALA A 44 3.96 1.05 8.72
C ALA A 44 3.43 2.41 9.22
N SER A 45 2.41 2.39 10.08
CA SER A 45 1.78 3.62 10.60
C SER A 45 2.74 4.50 11.40
N ASP A 46 3.80 3.91 11.97
CA ASP A 46 4.86 4.57 12.72
C ASP A 46 6.15 4.74 11.91
N ALA A 47 6.16 4.46 10.60
CA ALA A 47 7.37 4.52 9.77
C ALA A 47 8.11 5.87 9.89
N ALA A 48 7.37 6.98 9.96
CA ALA A 48 7.92 8.32 10.11
C ALA A 48 8.60 8.59 11.47
N SER A 49 8.41 7.71 12.46
CA SER A 49 9.06 7.83 13.77
C SER A 49 10.49 7.26 13.80
N TYR A 50 10.86 6.45 12.81
CA TYR A 50 12.21 5.89 12.69
C TYR A 50 13.13 6.89 11.99
N ALA A 51 14.29 7.13 12.59
CA ALA A 51 15.32 7.96 11.96
C ALA A 51 15.86 7.27 10.71
N ILE A 52 16.03 8.04 9.64
CA ILE A 52 16.74 7.58 8.44
C ILE A 52 18.23 7.52 8.81
N SER A 53 18.87 6.39 8.52
CA SER A 53 20.31 6.23 8.73
C SER A 53 21.08 6.98 7.65
N ASP A 54 22.07 7.79 8.06
CA ASP A 54 23.05 8.42 7.18
C ASP A 54 24.31 7.54 7.00
N GLU A 55 24.34 6.35 7.61
CA GLU A 55 25.44 5.39 7.42
C GLU A 55 25.30 4.67 6.06
N PRO A 56 26.39 4.52 5.29
CA PRO A 56 26.38 3.72 4.07
C PRO A 56 25.99 2.26 4.33
N LEU A 57 25.24 1.67 3.40
CA LEU A 57 24.89 0.25 3.38
C LEU A 57 26.05 -0.66 2.96
#